data_AF-A0A939SVV8-F1
#
_entry.id   AF-A0A939SVV8-F1
#
_cell.length_a   1.000
_cell.length_b   1.000
_cell.length_c   1.000
_cell.angle_alpha   90.00
_cell.angle_beta   90.00
_cell.angle_gamma   90.00
#
_symmetry.space_group_name_H-M   'P 1'
#
loop_
_entity.id
_entity.type
_entity.pdbx_description
1 polymer ?
#
loop_
_entity_poly.entity_id
_entity_poly.type
_entity_poly.pdbx_seq_one_letter_code
_entity_poly.pdbx_strand_id
1 'polypeptide(L)'
;RAKFDWAGAMTITPGLLLFVFGITNAAADGWQAVPTWGALVAAAVLIGLFLIVESRHADPMVPLAIFRRGKLSHANAIAALFQGVYVGFQFIATLYYQTVVGWSAFATGFSFAFGGVCVMFLAPRFATIAQNRGTTGLMTLGVALQALSYIFWILSVGHIDPVWLVALSQLPLGVGYAMTYPSVQVAALSDVGEDQSGLASGLLFGSFQIGGGIVLAAASAIFCAASGFGWDPYFAGITFVAVLAVLVTLAAALGPRASVVDRNIYQAAE
;
A
#
# COMPACT_ATOMS: atom_id res chain seq x y z
N ARG A 1 -7.41 33.68 -0.16
CA ARG A 1 -8.34 32.80 0.60
C ARG A 1 -8.82 31.75 -0.38
N ALA A 2 -8.35 30.51 -0.22
CA ALA A 2 -8.81 29.42 -1.08
C ALA A 2 -10.31 29.21 -0.87
N LYS A 3 -11.08 29.17 -1.95
CA LYS A 3 -12.53 28.89 -1.87
C LYS A 3 -12.68 27.38 -1.69
N PHE A 4 -13.39 26.96 -0.65
CA PHE A 4 -13.64 25.55 -0.38
C PHE A 4 -14.38 24.91 -1.56
N ASP A 5 -13.79 23.87 -2.16
CA ASP A 5 -14.38 23.14 -3.27
C ASP A 5 -15.45 22.15 -2.78
N TRP A 6 -16.67 22.67 -2.68
CA TRP A 6 -17.85 21.88 -2.34
C TRP A 6 -18.15 20.80 -3.38
N ALA A 7 -17.88 21.06 -4.67
CA ALA A 7 -18.19 20.13 -5.75
C ALA A 7 -17.25 18.92 -5.72
N GLY A 8 -15.96 19.15 -5.49
CA GLY A 8 -14.98 18.10 -5.25
C GLY A 8 -15.32 17.29 -3.99
N ALA A 9 -15.58 17.94 -2.87
CA ALA A 9 -15.94 17.26 -1.61
C ALA A 9 -17.21 16.39 -1.76
N MET A 10 -18.27 16.90 -2.40
CA MET A 10 -19.53 16.18 -2.59
C MET A 10 -19.43 15.02 -3.58
N THR A 11 -18.38 14.95 -4.41
CA THR A 11 -18.17 13.84 -5.34
C THR A 11 -17.22 12.80 -4.75
N ILE A 12 -16.09 13.22 -4.17
CA ILE A 12 -15.07 12.28 -3.66
C ILE A 12 -15.50 11.54 -2.40
N THR A 13 -16.16 12.20 -1.44
CA THR A 13 -16.56 11.57 -0.17
C THR A 13 -17.54 10.41 -0.37
N PRO A 14 -18.69 10.59 -1.05
CA PRO A 14 -19.58 9.46 -1.33
C PRO A 14 -18.96 8.46 -2.31
N GLY A 15 -18.11 8.89 -3.23
CA GLY A 15 -17.38 7.99 -4.14
C GLY A 15 -16.49 6.99 -3.40
N LEU A 16 -15.70 7.48 -2.43
CA LEU A 16 -14.86 6.62 -1.59
C LEU A 16 -15.69 5.73 -0.66
N LEU A 17 -16.78 6.23 -0.08
CA LEU A 17 -17.68 5.43 0.76
C LEU A 17 -18.31 4.27 -0.03
N LEU A 18 -18.81 4.54 -1.24
CA LEU A 18 -19.38 3.53 -2.13
C LEU A 18 -18.32 2.54 -2.62
N PHE A 19 -17.08 2.99 -2.83
CA PHE A 19 -15.98 2.10 -3.18
C PHE A 19 -15.69 1.11 -2.05
N VAL A 20 -15.51 1.60 -0.83
CA VAL A 20 -15.27 0.76 0.36
C VAL A 20 -16.45 -0.18 0.61
N PHE A 21 -17.69 0.33 0.50
CA PHE A 21 -18.90 -0.48 0.62
C PHE A 21 -18.93 -1.58 -0.44
N GLY A 22 -18.68 -1.27 -1.72
CA GLY A 22 -18.69 -2.24 -2.81
C GLY A 22 -17.68 -3.37 -2.61
N ILE A 23 -16.44 -3.04 -2.20
CA ILE A 23 -15.41 -4.06 -1.91
C ILE A 23 -15.79 -4.93 -0.70
N THR A 24 -16.32 -4.32 0.35
CA THR A 24 -16.73 -5.06 1.56
C THR A 24 -17.93 -5.96 1.27
N ASN A 25 -18.90 -5.46 0.50
CA ASN A 25 -20.09 -6.22 0.08
C ASN A 25 -19.73 -7.36 -0.88
N ALA A 26 -18.71 -7.17 -1.73
CA ALA A 26 -18.18 -8.24 -2.59
C ALA A 26 -17.65 -9.42 -1.76
N ALA A 27 -17.03 -9.14 -0.61
CA ALA A 27 -16.51 -10.17 0.28
C ALA A 27 -17.63 -10.88 1.08
N ALA A 28 -18.70 -10.17 1.44
CA ALA A 28 -19.82 -10.71 2.21
C ALA A 28 -20.84 -11.46 1.33
N ASP A 29 -21.36 -10.81 0.30
CA ASP A 29 -22.47 -11.31 -0.54
C ASP A 29 -21.99 -11.84 -1.90
N GLY A 30 -20.69 -11.75 -2.17
CA GLY A 30 -20.08 -12.19 -3.42
C GLY A 30 -20.09 -11.14 -4.53
N TRP A 31 -19.25 -11.38 -5.53
CA TRP A 31 -19.05 -10.52 -6.70
C TRP A 31 -20.23 -10.48 -7.66
N GLN A 32 -21.17 -11.44 -7.57
CA GLN A 32 -22.36 -11.49 -8.43
C GLN A 32 -23.54 -10.71 -7.84
N ALA A 33 -23.41 -10.18 -6.62
CA ALA A 33 -24.46 -9.41 -5.99
C ALA A 33 -24.65 -8.07 -6.70
N VAL A 34 -25.90 -7.75 -7.09
CA VAL A 34 -26.27 -6.47 -7.71
C VAL A 34 -25.82 -5.25 -6.88
N PRO A 35 -25.93 -5.25 -5.53
CA PRO A 35 -25.44 -4.14 -4.70
C PRO A 35 -23.93 -3.91 -4.83
N THR A 36 -23.13 -4.96 -5.02
CA THR A 36 -21.68 -4.88 -5.21
C THR A 36 -21.32 -4.10 -6.47
N TRP A 37 -21.86 -4.50 -7.61
CA TRP A 37 -21.61 -3.80 -8.88
C TRP A 37 -22.24 -2.41 -8.92
N GLY A 38 -23.43 -2.24 -8.35
CA GLY A 38 -24.09 -0.93 -8.26
C GLY A 38 -23.23 0.07 -7.49
N ALA A 39 -22.68 -0.33 -6.34
CA ALA A 39 -21.80 0.50 -5.55
C ALA A 39 -20.47 0.80 -6.23
N LEU A 40 -19.84 -0.19 -6.87
CA LEU A 40 -18.56 0.00 -7.58
C LEU A 40 -18.70 0.91 -8.81
N VAL A 41 -19.78 0.75 -9.58
CA VAL A 41 -20.06 1.63 -10.75
C VAL A 41 -20.36 3.05 -10.27
N ALA A 42 -21.19 3.22 -9.24
CA ALA A 42 -21.49 4.53 -8.67
C ALA A 42 -20.24 5.21 -8.11
N ALA A 43 -19.37 4.45 -7.43
CA ALA A 43 -18.07 4.92 -6.96
C ALA A 43 -17.18 5.38 -8.13
N ALA A 44 -17.05 4.57 -9.18
CA ALA A 44 -16.27 4.92 -10.36
C ALA A 44 -16.78 6.20 -11.05
N VAL A 45 -18.11 6.36 -11.17
CA VAL A 45 -18.73 7.56 -11.72
C VAL A 45 -18.45 8.79 -10.85
N LEU A 46 -18.62 8.68 -9.53
CA LEU A 46 -18.39 9.79 -8.60
C LEU A 46 -16.91 10.20 -8.53
N ILE A 47 -16.00 9.24 -8.53
CA ILE A 47 -14.55 9.50 -8.59
C ILE A 47 -14.17 10.09 -9.95
N GLY A 48 -14.76 9.60 -11.05
CA GLY A 48 -14.56 10.18 -12.38
C GLY A 48 -15.06 11.62 -12.47
N LEU A 49 -16.24 11.90 -11.91
CA LEU A 49 -16.79 13.26 -11.80
C LEU A 49 -15.90 14.16 -10.95
N PHE A 50 -15.37 13.66 -9.83
CA PHE A 50 -14.38 14.38 -9.02
C PHE A 50 -13.17 14.77 -9.87
N LEU A 51 -12.56 13.85 -10.60
CA LEU A 51 -11.42 14.14 -11.47
C LEU A 51 -11.74 15.20 -12.55
N ILE A 52 -12.93 15.14 -13.14
CA ILE A 52 -13.38 16.13 -14.14
C ILE A 52 -13.59 17.50 -13.50
N VAL A 53 -14.29 17.57 -12.38
CA VAL A 53 -14.54 18.81 -11.62
C VAL A 53 -13.20 19.44 -11.23
N GLU A 54 -12.29 18.62 -10.73
CA GLU A 54 -11.01 19.06 -10.21
C GLU A 54 -10.03 19.49 -11.31
N SER A 55 -10.11 18.86 -12.48
CA SER A 55 -9.34 19.28 -13.66
C SER A 55 -9.76 20.65 -14.22
N ARG A 56 -10.96 21.14 -13.85
CA ARG A 56 -11.56 22.38 -14.36
C ARG A 56 -11.69 23.47 -13.30
N HIS A 57 -11.49 23.15 -12.02
CA HIS A 57 -11.61 24.12 -10.93
C HIS A 57 -10.41 25.07 -10.88
N ALA A 58 -10.66 26.34 -10.57
CA ALA A 58 -9.63 27.38 -10.52
C ALA A 58 -8.71 27.26 -9.28
N ASP A 59 -9.16 26.55 -8.25
CA ASP A 59 -8.44 26.32 -6.99
C ASP A 59 -8.72 24.87 -6.51
N PRO A 60 -8.19 23.86 -7.22
CA PRO A 60 -8.52 22.46 -6.99
C PRO A 60 -7.98 21.94 -5.65
N MET A 61 -8.73 21.08 -4.97
CA MET A 61 -8.27 20.41 -3.75
C MET A 61 -7.05 19.53 -4.04
N VAL A 62 -7.02 18.84 -5.17
CA VAL A 62 -5.82 18.11 -5.64
C VAL A 62 -5.27 18.80 -6.88
N PRO A 63 -4.28 19.70 -6.75
CA PRO A 63 -3.65 20.30 -7.92
C PRO A 63 -2.93 19.20 -8.71
N LEU A 64 -3.51 18.78 -9.84
CA LEU A 64 -2.97 17.70 -10.69
C LEU A 64 -1.54 17.99 -11.18
N ALA A 65 -1.12 19.26 -11.16
CA ALA A 65 0.26 19.69 -11.37
C ALA A 65 1.26 19.05 -10.38
N ILE A 66 0.81 18.61 -9.21
CA ILE A 66 1.63 17.92 -8.21
C ILE A 66 2.12 16.56 -8.73
N PHE A 67 1.34 15.88 -9.60
CA PHE A 67 1.76 14.64 -10.26
C PHE A 67 2.78 14.87 -11.39
N ARG A 68 2.95 16.11 -11.86
CA ARG A 68 4.04 16.46 -12.79
C ARG A 68 5.40 16.45 -12.08
N ARG A 69 5.43 16.45 -10.74
CA ARG A 69 6.65 16.25 -9.95
C ARG A 69 6.97 14.76 -9.91
N GLY A 70 7.91 14.32 -10.75
CA GLY A 70 8.28 12.91 -10.89
C GLY A 70 8.61 12.21 -9.57
N LYS A 71 9.27 12.89 -8.61
CA LYS A 71 9.54 12.35 -7.26
C LYS A 71 8.27 12.04 -6.46
N LEU A 72 7.33 12.97 -6.43
CA LEU A 72 6.09 12.82 -5.66
C LEU A 72 5.18 11.77 -6.30
N SER A 73 5.04 11.78 -7.63
CA SER A 73 4.27 10.77 -8.34
C SER A 73 4.86 9.37 -8.14
N HIS A 74 6.19 9.26 -8.19
CA HIS A 74 6.89 8.01 -7.92
C HIS A 74 6.64 7.53 -6.48
N ALA A 75 6.82 8.41 -5.48
CA ALA A 75 6.59 8.08 -4.07
C ALA A 75 5.16 7.59 -3.82
N ASN A 76 4.14 8.26 -4.39
CA ASN A 76 2.74 7.86 -4.26
C ASN A 76 2.44 6.53 -4.98
N ALA A 77 3.02 6.30 -6.15
CA ALA A 77 2.88 5.02 -6.86
C ALA A 77 3.49 3.86 -6.06
N ILE A 78 4.69 4.06 -5.50
CA ILE A 78 5.29 3.07 -4.60
C ILE A 78 4.42 2.91 -3.35
N ALA A 79 3.96 3.99 -2.71
CA ALA A 79 3.06 3.94 -1.56
C ALA A 79 1.87 3.01 -1.80
N ALA A 80 1.15 3.25 -2.89
CA ALA A 80 -0.02 2.47 -3.26
C ALA A 80 0.30 0.99 -3.48
N LEU A 81 1.31 0.69 -4.30
CA LEU A 81 1.61 -0.67 -4.69
C LEU A 81 2.24 -1.49 -3.56
N PHE A 82 3.16 -0.90 -2.80
CA PHE A 82 3.77 -1.53 -1.62
C PHE A 82 2.71 -1.87 -0.56
N GLN A 83 1.82 -0.93 -0.25
CA GLN A 83 0.75 -1.21 0.71
C GLN A 83 -0.23 -2.25 0.18
N GLY A 84 -0.51 -2.21 -1.12
CA GLY A 84 -1.29 -3.20 -1.83
C GLY A 84 -0.76 -4.62 -1.63
N VAL A 85 0.51 -4.86 -1.94
CA VAL A 85 1.10 -6.20 -1.78
C VAL A 85 1.15 -6.63 -0.32
N TYR A 86 1.43 -5.71 0.61
CA TYR A 86 1.39 -5.98 2.04
C TYR A 86 0.01 -6.45 2.52
N VAL A 87 -1.04 -5.71 2.21
CA VAL A 87 -2.42 -6.04 2.62
C VAL A 87 -2.89 -7.32 1.93
N GLY A 88 -2.60 -7.51 0.64
CA GLY A 88 -2.95 -8.72 -0.10
C GLY A 88 -2.33 -9.98 0.50
N PHE A 89 -1.05 -9.94 0.86
CA PHE A 89 -0.39 -11.05 1.55
C PHE A 89 -1.00 -11.32 2.93
N GLN A 90 -1.15 -10.27 3.76
CA GLN A 90 -1.68 -10.41 5.12
C GLN A 90 -3.10 -11.02 5.12
N PHE A 91 -3.94 -10.63 4.16
CA PHE A 91 -5.27 -11.21 3.98
C PHE A 91 -5.21 -12.72 3.67
N ILE A 92 -4.47 -13.12 2.64
CA ILE A 92 -4.40 -14.54 2.24
C ILE A 92 -3.70 -15.38 3.33
N ALA A 93 -2.65 -14.85 3.94
CA ALA A 93 -1.97 -15.49 5.07
C ALA A 93 -2.92 -15.69 6.26
N THR A 94 -3.76 -14.69 6.57
CA THR A 94 -4.80 -14.80 7.61
C THR A 94 -5.78 -15.92 7.29
N LEU A 95 -6.29 -15.96 6.05
CA LEU A 95 -7.16 -17.04 5.62
C LEU A 95 -6.47 -18.38 5.79
N TYR A 96 -5.21 -18.50 5.38
CA TYR A 96 -4.44 -19.74 5.50
C TYR A 96 -4.34 -20.22 6.94
N TYR A 97 -3.85 -19.37 7.86
CA TYR A 97 -3.64 -19.78 9.25
C TYR A 97 -4.97 -20.10 9.97
N GLN A 98 -6.06 -19.41 9.64
CA GLN A 98 -7.34 -19.65 10.29
C GLN A 98 -8.12 -20.83 9.69
N THR A 99 -8.14 -20.96 8.37
CA THR A 99 -9.00 -21.94 7.69
C THR A 99 -8.30 -23.27 7.41
N VAL A 100 -6.98 -23.26 7.14
CA VAL A 100 -6.21 -24.48 6.85
C VAL A 100 -5.50 -24.97 8.11
N VAL A 101 -4.79 -24.08 8.81
CA VAL A 101 -4.05 -24.46 10.03
C VAL A 101 -4.98 -24.56 11.25
N GLY A 102 -6.11 -23.85 11.24
CA GLY A 102 -7.09 -23.87 12.33
C GLY A 102 -6.72 -23.00 13.53
N TRP A 103 -5.82 -22.02 13.35
CA TRP A 103 -5.48 -21.08 14.42
C TRP A 103 -6.64 -20.13 14.72
N SER A 104 -6.74 -19.73 15.98
CA SER A 104 -7.65 -18.66 16.36
C SER A 104 -7.23 -17.33 15.72
N ALA A 105 -8.19 -16.40 15.60
CA ALA A 105 -7.89 -15.04 15.13
C ALA A 105 -6.83 -14.35 16.01
N PHE A 106 -6.88 -14.58 17.33
CA PHE A 106 -5.88 -14.06 18.27
C PHE A 106 -4.49 -14.64 18.01
N ALA A 107 -4.36 -15.96 17.85
CA ALA A 107 -3.07 -16.59 17.57
C ALA A 107 -2.47 -16.14 16.23
N THR A 108 -3.32 -16.00 15.21
CA THR A 108 -2.93 -15.49 13.88
C THR A 108 -2.42 -14.04 13.98
N GLY A 109 -3.18 -13.15 14.61
CA GLY A 109 -2.79 -11.75 14.80
C GLY A 109 -1.54 -11.60 15.65
N PHE A 110 -1.42 -12.38 16.74
CA PHE A 110 -0.23 -12.38 17.59
C PHE A 110 1.02 -12.83 16.81
N SER A 111 0.88 -13.80 15.90
CA SER A 111 2.00 -14.24 15.06
C SER A 111 2.46 -13.18 14.06
N PHE A 112 1.58 -12.28 13.61
CA PHE A 112 2.01 -11.14 12.78
C PHE A 112 2.74 -10.06 13.58
N ALA A 113 2.64 -10.08 14.92
CA ALA A 113 3.38 -9.16 15.77
C ALA A 113 4.89 -9.31 15.63
N PHE A 114 5.42 -10.47 15.19
CA PHE A 114 6.84 -10.62 14.88
C PHE A 114 7.33 -9.57 13.87
N GLY A 115 6.55 -9.33 12.80
CA GLY A 115 6.84 -8.27 11.84
C GLY A 115 6.64 -6.88 12.44
N GLY A 116 5.58 -6.70 13.24
CA GLY A 116 5.31 -5.44 13.94
C GLY A 116 6.43 -5.00 14.89
N VAL A 117 7.04 -5.95 15.61
CA VAL A 117 8.20 -5.71 16.48
C VAL A 117 9.39 -5.19 15.67
N CYS A 118 9.67 -5.78 14.50
CA CYS A 118 10.70 -5.25 13.60
C CYS A 118 10.41 -3.80 13.20
N VAL A 119 9.16 -3.49 12.82
CA VAL A 119 8.75 -2.13 12.45
C VAL A 119 8.93 -1.16 13.62
N MET A 120 8.48 -1.54 14.83
CA MET A 120 8.57 -0.71 16.03
C MET A 120 10.00 -0.27 16.33
N PHE A 121 10.97 -1.18 16.22
CA PHE A 121 12.37 -0.89 16.56
C PHE A 121 13.17 -0.30 15.39
N LEU A 122 12.84 -0.61 14.14
CA LEU A 122 13.67 -0.24 12.98
C LEU A 122 13.16 1.00 12.23
N ALA A 123 11.85 1.28 12.25
CA ALA A 123 11.28 2.38 11.46
C ALA A 123 11.88 3.77 11.78
N PRO A 124 12.12 4.16 13.06
CA PRO A 124 12.74 5.45 13.36
C PRO A 124 14.16 5.57 12.77
N ARG A 125 14.93 4.48 12.82
CA ARG A 125 16.29 4.43 12.27
C ARG A 125 16.27 4.56 10.75
N PHE A 126 15.37 3.85 10.07
CA PHE A 126 15.24 3.95 8.62
C PHE A 126 14.70 5.30 8.16
N ALA A 127 13.84 5.97 8.94
CA ALA A 127 13.43 7.35 8.66
C ALA A 127 14.64 8.30 8.66
N THR A 128 15.51 8.21 9.66
CA THR A 128 16.75 9.01 9.71
C THR A 128 17.70 8.68 8.55
N ILE A 129 17.83 7.40 8.17
CA ILE A 129 18.64 7.00 7.02
C ILE A 129 18.04 7.54 5.72
N ALA A 130 16.72 7.50 5.57
CA ALA A 130 16.00 7.99 4.39
C ALA A 130 16.22 9.49 4.17
N GLN A 131 16.18 10.28 5.25
CA GLN A 131 16.46 11.72 5.20
C GLN A 131 17.92 12.03 4.82
N ASN A 132 18.88 11.22 5.29
CA ASN A 132 20.30 11.51 5.13
C ASN A 132 20.95 10.89 3.89
N ARG A 133 20.50 9.71 3.45
CA ARG A 133 21.11 8.92 2.37
C ARG A 133 20.21 8.77 1.14
N GLY A 134 19.01 9.35 1.18
CA GLY A 134 18.00 9.21 0.14
C GLY A 134 17.09 8.01 0.35
N THR A 135 15.98 8.03 -0.37
CA THR A 135 14.82 7.15 -0.14
C THR A 135 14.77 5.95 -1.09
N THR A 136 15.23 6.11 -2.33
CA THR A 136 15.13 5.12 -3.42
C THR A 136 15.73 3.77 -3.05
N GLY A 137 16.93 3.75 -2.46
CA GLY A 137 17.61 2.52 -2.07
C GLY A 137 16.86 1.77 -0.96
N LEU A 138 16.33 2.50 0.02
CA LEU A 138 15.55 1.92 1.12
C LEU A 138 14.20 1.37 0.64
N MET A 139 13.50 2.10 -0.25
CA MET A 139 12.27 1.59 -0.87
C MET A 139 12.54 0.31 -1.66
N THR A 140 13.60 0.30 -2.49
CA THR A 140 13.94 -0.86 -3.32
C THR A 140 14.25 -2.07 -2.46
N LEU A 141 15.15 -1.93 -1.48
CA LEU A 141 15.50 -3.02 -0.57
C LEU A 141 14.31 -3.47 0.29
N GLY A 142 13.49 -2.52 0.74
CA GLY A 142 12.35 -2.82 1.59
C GLY A 142 11.24 -3.57 0.87
N VAL A 143 10.96 -3.23 -0.39
CA VAL A 143 10.00 -4.00 -1.21
C VAL A 143 10.61 -5.34 -1.65
N ALA A 144 11.92 -5.39 -1.93
CA ALA A 144 12.60 -6.66 -2.24
C ALA A 144 12.51 -7.66 -1.08
N LEU A 145 12.64 -7.20 0.16
CA LEU A 145 12.47 -8.04 1.35
C LEU A 145 11.04 -8.56 1.51
N GLN A 146 10.03 -7.79 1.10
CA GLN A 146 8.65 -8.26 1.09
C GLN A 146 8.44 -9.31 -0.01
N ALA A 147 8.96 -9.08 -1.22
CA ALA A 147 8.95 -10.08 -2.27
C ALA A 147 9.62 -11.39 -1.81
N LEU A 148 10.76 -11.29 -1.12
CA LEU A 148 11.46 -12.44 -0.54
C LEU A 148 10.60 -13.15 0.51
N SER A 149 9.89 -12.41 1.37
CA SER A 149 8.94 -12.97 2.34
C SER A 149 7.84 -13.79 1.66
N TYR A 150 7.23 -13.24 0.61
CA TYR A 150 6.15 -13.90 -0.12
C TYR A 150 6.64 -15.15 -0.87
N ILE A 151 7.80 -15.06 -1.51
CA ILE A 151 8.45 -16.19 -2.18
C ILE A 151 8.81 -17.28 -1.17
N PHE A 152 9.41 -16.90 -0.04
CA PHE A 152 9.72 -17.86 1.03
C PHE A 152 8.46 -18.58 1.51
N TRP A 153 7.36 -17.85 1.71
CA TRP A 153 6.10 -18.42 2.14
C TRP A 153 5.60 -19.45 1.12
N ILE A 154 5.57 -19.11 -0.17
CA ILE A 154 5.18 -20.01 -1.27
C ILE A 154 6.03 -21.28 -1.29
N LEU A 155 7.34 -21.17 -1.10
CA LEU A 155 8.25 -22.31 -1.19
C LEU A 155 8.20 -23.21 0.05
N SER A 156 7.78 -22.68 1.20
CA SER A 156 7.87 -23.37 2.49
C SER A 156 6.53 -23.87 3.02
N VAL A 157 5.42 -23.33 2.50
CA VAL A 157 4.07 -23.74 2.90
C VAL A 157 3.89 -25.25 2.67
N GLY A 158 3.34 -25.95 3.67
CA GLY A 158 3.20 -27.42 3.67
C GLY A 158 4.47 -28.22 3.94
N HIS A 159 5.65 -27.59 3.98
CA HIS A 159 6.95 -28.27 4.17
C HIS A 159 7.56 -28.02 5.55
N ILE A 160 7.15 -26.96 6.25
CA ILE A 160 7.61 -26.62 7.59
C ILE A 160 6.43 -26.36 8.53
N ASP A 161 6.70 -26.39 9.83
CA ASP A 161 5.69 -26.07 10.85
C ASP A 161 5.12 -24.65 10.62
N PRO A 162 3.80 -24.45 10.71
CA PRO A 162 3.15 -23.16 10.51
C PRO A 162 3.67 -22.03 11.41
N VAL A 163 4.14 -22.32 12.64
CA VAL A 163 4.76 -21.35 13.55
C VAL A 163 6.08 -20.84 12.98
N TRP A 164 6.90 -21.72 12.41
CA TRP A 164 8.13 -21.31 11.75
C TRP A 164 7.88 -20.61 10.43
N LEU A 165 6.86 -21.05 9.68
CA LEU A 165 6.44 -20.39 8.44
C LEU A 165 6.05 -18.94 8.69
N VAL A 166 5.22 -18.66 9.70
CA VAL A 166 4.81 -17.29 10.01
C VAL A 166 5.98 -16.48 10.57
N ALA A 167 6.76 -17.03 11.51
CA ALA A 167 7.87 -16.28 12.12
C ALA A 167 8.91 -15.88 11.07
N LEU A 168 9.34 -16.82 10.22
CA LEU A 168 10.38 -16.59 9.22
C LEU A 168 9.90 -15.76 8.03
N SER A 169 8.61 -15.78 7.69
CA SER A 169 8.05 -14.87 6.68
C SER A 169 7.85 -13.45 7.22
N GLN A 170 7.42 -13.29 8.47
CA GLN A 170 7.12 -11.97 9.06
C GLN A 170 8.38 -11.14 9.35
N LEU A 171 9.54 -11.76 9.59
CA LEU A 171 10.80 -11.03 9.82
C LEU A 171 11.23 -10.18 8.60
N PRO A 172 11.49 -10.74 7.41
CA PRO A 172 11.84 -9.95 6.23
C PRO A 172 10.70 -9.01 5.82
N LEU A 173 9.44 -9.41 6.02
CA LEU A 173 8.29 -8.54 5.78
C LEU A 173 8.33 -7.28 6.66
N GLY A 174 8.51 -7.45 7.97
CA GLY A 174 8.55 -6.36 8.94
C GLY A 174 9.74 -5.43 8.74
N VAL A 175 10.93 -5.97 8.48
CA VAL A 175 12.11 -5.18 8.13
C VAL A 175 11.87 -4.39 6.83
N GLY A 176 11.31 -5.06 5.82
CA GLY A 176 11.00 -4.41 4.54
C GLY A 176 9.98 -3.29 4.64
N TYR A 177 8.95 -3.49 5.46
CA TYR A 177 7.95 -2.48 5.79
C TYR A 177 8.57 -1.29 6.55
N ALA A 178 9.44 -1.58 7.53
CA ALA A 178 10.16 -0.57 8.31
C ALA A 178 11.10 0.31 7.45
N MET A 179 11.63 -0.24 6.36
CA MET A 179 12.44 0.50 5.39
C MET A 179 11.56 1.35 4.46
N THR A 180 10.51 0.75 3.90
CA THR A 180 9.73 1.36 2.81
C THR A 180 8.78 2.45 3.31
N TYR A 181 8.00 2.15 4.36
CA TYR A 181 6.94 3.03 4.84
C TYR A 181 7.43 4.44 5.24
N PRO A 182 8.48 4.61 6.06
CA PRO A 182 9.01 5.95 6.36
C PRO A 182 9.73 6.57 5.14
N SER A 183 10.40 5.77 4.30
CA SER A 183 11.10 6.30 3.11
C SER A 183 10.13 6.94 2.11
N VAL A 184 8.97 6.32 1.93
CA VAL A 184 7.89 6.83 1.08
C VAL A 184 7.33 8.15 1.62
N GLN A 185 7.15 8.25 2.94
CA GLN A 185 6.74 9.51 3.58
C GLN A 185 7.78 10.61 3.40
N VAL A 186 9.06 10.31 3.63
CA VAL A 186 10.15 11.27 3.38
C VAL A 186 10.15 11.72 1.91
N ALA A 187 10.08 10.78 0.96
CA ALA A 187 10.09 11.12 -0.46
C ALA A 187 8.89 11.96 -0.91
N ALA A 188 7.73 11.75 -0.29
CA ALA A 188 6.51 12.46 -0.62
C ALA A 188 6.41 13.83 0.05
N LEU A 189 7.00 14.00 1.24
CA LEU A 189 6.75 15.18 2.08
C LEU A 189 7.94 16.14 2.19
N SER A 190 9.18 15.69 1.93
CA SER A 190 10.37 16.53 2.15
C SER A 190 10.49 17.74 1.21
N ASP A 191 9.96 17.68 -0.02
CA ASP A 191 10.07 18.75 -1.04
C ASP A 191 8.75 19.57 -1.16
N VAL A 192 7.88 19.54 -0.15
CA VAL A 192 6.56 20.18 -0.15
C VAL A 192 6.55 21.35 0.85
N GLY A 193 6.16 22.54 0.38
CA GLY A 193 6.02 23.72 1.25
C GLY A 193 4.91 23.55 2.29
N GLU A 194 4.98 24.26 3.41
CA GLU A 194 4.04 24.14 4.54
C GLU A 194 2.57 24.26 4.09
N ASP A 195 2.28 25.19 3.17
CA ASP A 195 0.94 25.43 2.62
C ASP A 195 0.35 24.24 1.83
N GLN A 196 1.19 23.32 1.37
CA GLN A 196 0.81 22.15 0.57
C GLN A 196 0.98 20.81 1.31
N SER A 197 1.53 20.84 2.53
CA SER A 197 1.84 19.63 3.32
C SER A 197 0.60 18.79 3.63
N GLY A 198 -0.53 19.43 3.95
CA GLY A 198 -1.80 18.75 4.18
C GLY A 198 -2.33 18.02 2.94
N LEU A 199 -2.20 18.63 1.77
CA LEU A 199 -2.60 18.04 0.49
C LEU A 199 -1.70 16.86 0.12
N ALA A 200 -0.37 17.02 0.25
CA ALA A 200 0.58 15.96 -0.04
C ALA A 200 0.41 14.75 0.89
N SER A 201 0.18 15.00 2.19
CA SER A 201 -0.11 13.94 3.16
C SER A 201 -1.44 13.25 2.83
N GLY A 202 -2.49 14.01 2.53
CA GLY A 202 -3.79 13.45 2.12
C GLY A 202 -3.68 12.56 0.89
N LEU A 203 -2.92 13.00 -0.12
CA LEU A 203 -2.66 12.21 -1.32
C LEU A 203 -1.86 10.94 -1.01
N LEU A 204 -0.88 11.01 -0.11
CA LEU A 204 -0.07 9.87 0.29
C LEU A 204 -0.89 8.80 1.02
N PHE A 205 -1.66 9.20 2.02
CA PHE A 205 -2.55 8.28 2.74
C PHE A 205 -3.67 7.75 1.85
N GLY A 206 -4.21 8.59 0.96
CA GLY A 206 -5.12 8.15 -0.09
C GLY A 206 -4.50 7.07 -0.98
N SER A 207 -3.24 7.26 -1.40
CA SER A 207 -2.51 6.29 -2.21
C SER A 207 -2.35 4.95 -1.48
N PHE A 208 -1.96 4.97 -0.19
CA PHE A 208 -1.89 3.74 0.64
C PHE A 208 -3.22 2.98 0.66
N GLN A 209 -4.33 3.69 0.90
CA GLN A 209 -5.64 3.05 1.03
C GLN A 209 -6.19 2.54 -0.30
N ILE A 210 -6.07 3.33 -1.37
CA ILE A 210 -6.54 2.96 -2.72
C ILE A 210 -5.72 1.79 -3.24
N GLY A 211 -4.39 1.86 -3.16
CA GLY A 211 -3.50 0.77 -3.59
C GLY A 211 -3.70 -0.50 -2.75
N GLY A 212 -3.83 -0.34 -1.44
CA GLY A 212 -4.24 -1.38 -0.49
C GLY A 212 -5.49 -2.13 -0.94
N GLY A 213 -6.57 -1.39 -1.20
CA GLY A 213 -7.86 -1.94 -1.62
C GLY A 213 -7.83 -2.60 -2.99
N ILE A 214 -7.21 -1.97 -4.01
CA ILE A 214 -7.16 -2.51 -5.38
C ILE A 214 -6.39 -3.83 -5.43
N VAL A 215 -5.21 -3.89 -4.82
CA VAL A 215 -4.39 -5.10 -4.84
C VAL A 215 -5.04 -6.20 -4.00
N LEU A 216 -5.63 -5.85 -2.85
CA LEU A 216 -6.42 -6.81 -2.05
C LEU A 216 -7.59 -7.39 -2.86
N ALA A 217 -8.36 -6.55 -3.55
CA ALA A 217 -9.47 -7.00 -4.38
C ALA A 217 -9.00 -7.94 -5.51
N ALA A 218 -7.90 -7.60 -6.18
CA ALA A 218 -7.31 -8.45 -7.21
C ALA A 218 -6.80 -9.79 -6.62
N ALA A 219 -6.09 -9.75 -5.49
CA ALA A 219 -5.59 -10.94 -4.82
C ALA A 219 -6.74 -11.85 -4.35
N SER A 220 -7.81 -11.27 -3.82
CA SER A 220 -9.03 -11.98 -3.43
C SER A 220 -9.77 -12.58 -4.62
N ALA A 221 -9.89 -11.85 -5.74
CA ALA A 221 -10.51 -12.37 -6.95
C ALA A 221 -9.73 -13.56 -7.52
N ILE A 222 -8.39 -13.48 -7.54
CA ILE A 222 -7.51 -14.58 -7.96
C ILE A 222 -7.64 -15.78 -7.02
N PHE A 223 -7.68 -15.54 -5.70
CA PHE A 223 -7.92 -16.57 -4.70
C PHE A 223 -9.26 -17.30 -4.94
N CYS A 224 -10.35 -16.56 -5.17
CA CYS A 224 -11.66 -17.15 -5.43
C CYS A 224 -11.78 -17.85 -6.79
N ALA A 225 -10.99 -17.43 -7.80
CA ALA A 225 -11.01 -18.01 -9.14
C ALA A 225 -10.18 -19.30 -9.27
N ALA A 226 -9.25 -19.54 -8.34
CA ALA A 226 -8.44 -20.76 -8.33
C ALA A 226 -9.30 -22.00 -8.04
N SER A 227 -8.85 -23.17 -8.52
CA SER A 227 -9.48 -24.45 -8.22
C SER A 227 -9.59 -24.65 -6.70
N GLY A 228 -10.78 -24.97 -6.20
CA GLY A 228 -11.05 -25.12 -4.76
C GLY A 228 -10.43 -26.35 -4.10
N PHE A 229 -9.43 -26.98 -4.71
CA PHE A 229 -8.80 -28.18 -4.18
C PHE A 229 -7.48 -27.83 -3.47
N GLY A 230 -7.37 -28.25 -2.20
CA GLY A 230 -6.13 -28.14 -1.43
C GLY A 230 -5.66 -26.69 -1.25
N TRP A 231 -4.43 -26.42 -1.67
CA TRP A 231 -3.69 -25.20 -1.34
C TRP A 231 -3.66 -24.19 -2.49
N ASP A 232 -4.19 -24.58 -3.66
CA ASP A 232 -4.11 -23.82 -4.92
C ASP A 232 -4.60 -22.36 -4.79
N PRO A 233 -5.70 -22.06 -4.08
CA PRO A 233 -6.15 -20.67 -3.89
C PRO A 233 -5.13 -19.78 -3.19
N TYR A 234 -4.49 -20.29 -2.15
CA TYR A 234 -3.48 -19.56 -1.39
C TYR A 234 -2.22 -19.34 -2.22
N PHE A 235 -1.79 -20.37 -2.96
CA PHE A 235 -0.68 -20.28 -3.90
C PHE A 235 -0.93 -19.25 -4.99
N ALA A 236 -2.09 -19.28 -5.64
CA ALA A 236 -2.43 -18.36 -6.72
C ALA A 236 -2.42 -16.90 -6.24
N GLY A 237 -3.10 -16.64 -5.12
CA GLY A 237 -3.18 -15.29 -4.56
C GLY A 237 -1.82 -14.75 -4.09
N ILE A 238 -1.03 -15.56 -3.38
CA ILE A 238 0.30 -15.10 -2.91
C ILE A 238 1.30 -15.02 -4.06
N THR A 239 1.18 -15.86 -5.10
CA THR A 239 2.00 -15.73 -6.32
C THR A 239 1.74 -14.41 -7.03
N PHE A 240 0.48 -14.01 -7.17
CA PHE A 240 0.13 -12.69 -7.71
C PHE A 240 0.79 -11.56 -6.91
N VAL A 241 0.68 -11.61 -5.57
CA VAL A 241 1.28 -10.62 -4.68
C VAL A 241 2.81 -10.63 -4.77
N ALA A 242 3.44 -11.80 -4.86
CA ALA A 242 4.88 -11.96 -5.01
C ALA A 242 5.40 -11.38 -6.33
N VAL A 243 4.76 -11.71 -7.46
CA VAL A 243 5.11 -11.16 -8.78
C VAL A 243 4.95 -9.65 -8.78
N LEU A 244 3.84 -9.14 -8.23
CA LEU A 244 3.63 -7.70 -8.11
C LEU A 244 4.71 -7.05 -7.25
N ALA A 245 5.10 -7.64 -6.11
CA ALA A 245 6.17 -7.13 -5.26
C ALA A 245 7.53 -7.08 -5.98
N VAL A 246 7.85 -8.07 -6.83
CA VAL A 246 9.04 -8.04 -7.68
C VAL A 246 8.97 -6.88 -8.69
N LEU A 247 7.82 -6.68 -9.35
CA LEU A 247 7.62 -5.55 -10.26
C LEU A 247 7.74 -4.20 -9.55
N VAL A 248 7.21 -4.08 -8.33
CA VAL A 248 7.33 -2.86 -7.51
C VAL A 248 8.76 -2.63 -7.08
N THR A 249 9.53 -3.70 -6.79
CA THR A 249 10.97 -3.60 -6.51
C THR A 249 11.71 -2.99 -7.70
N LEU A 250 11.42 -3.48 -8.91
CA LEU A 250 12.02 -2.94 -10.14
C LEU A 250 11.60 -1.49 -10.37
N ALA A 251 10.31 -1.17 -10.17
CA ALA A 251 9.82 0.20 -10.28
C ALA A 251 10.51 1.14 -9.28
N ALA A 252 10.66 0.72 -8.02
CA ALA A 252 11.34 1.47 -6.97
C ALA A 252 12.83 1.71 -7.32
N ALA A 253 13.49 0.73 -7.93
CA ALA A 253 14.88 0.84 -8.36
C ALA A 253 15.08 1.87 -9.48
N LEU A 254 14.07 2.06 -10.33
CA LEU A 254 14.04 3.06 -11.40
C LEU A 254 13.66 4.46 -10.90
N GLY A 255 13.36 4.60 -9.60
CA GLY A 255 12.97 5.87 -8.99
C GLY A 255 14.07 6.94 -9.07
N PRO A 256 13.69 8.24 -9.04
CA PRO A 256 14.66 9.33 -9.01
C PRO A 256 15.60 9.16 -7.81
N ARG A 257 16.90 9.12 -8.05
CA ARG A 257 17.90 9.13 -6.96
C ARG A 257 17.85 10.51 -6.33
N ALA A 258 17.50 10.60 -5.04
CA ALA A 258 17.55 11.87 -4.33
C ALA A 258 19.01 12.38 -4.30
N SER A 259 19.21 13.64 -4.71
CA SER A 259 20.38 14.41 -4.30
C SER A 259 20.30 14.61 -2.80
N VAL A 260 21.42 14.38 -2.10
CA VAL A 260 21.57 14.61 -0.66
C VAL A 260 20.99 15.99 -0.32
N VAL A 261 20.15 16.07 0.72
CA VAL A 261 19.65 17.34 1.24
C VAL A 261 20.85 18.20 1.61
N ASP A 262 21.03 19.31 0.90
CA ASP A 262 22.14 20.23 1.10
C ASP A 262 21.92 20.93 2.46
N ARG A 263 22.65 20.50 3.49
CA ARG A 263 22.51 21.02 4.87
C ARG A 263 22.89 22.50 5.02
N ASN A 264 23.42 23.12 3.97
CA ASN A 264 23.88 24.51 4.00
C ASN A 264 22.75 25.53 4.15
N ILE A 265 21.48 25.17 3.94
CA ILE A 265 20.36 26.12 4.03
C ILE A 265 19.96 26.41 5.49
N TYR A 266 20.24 25.50 6.44
CA TYR A 266 19.89 25.71 7.86
C TYR A 266 21.05 26.26 8.70
N GLN A 267 22.30 26.11 8.27
CA GLN A 267 23.45 26.68 8.98
C GLN A 267 23.72 28.15 8.62
N ALA A 268 23.05 28.71 7.60
CA ALA A 268 23.14 30.13 7.27
C ALA A 268 22.14 31.00 8.08
N ALA A 269 21.36 30.38 8.97
CA ALA A 269 20.34 31.03 9.80
C ALA A 269 20.67 31.02 11.31
N GLU A 270 21.85 30.52 11.71
CA GLU A 270 22.45 30.68 13.04
C GLU A 270 23.66 31.63 12.96
#